data_AF-A0AAF0FUI2-F1
#
_entry.id   AF-A0AAF0FUI2-F1
#
_cell.length_a   1.000
_cell.length_b   1.000
_cell.length_c   1.000
_cell.angle_alpha   90.00
_cell.angle_beta   90.00
_cell.angle_gamma   90.00
#
_symmetry.space_group_name_H-M   'P 1'
#
loop_
_entity.id
_entity.type
_entity.pdbx_description
1 polymer ?
#
loop_
_entity_poly.entity_id
_entity_poly.type
_entity_poly.pdbx_seq_one_letter_code
_entity_poly.pdbx_strand_id
1 'polypeptide(L)'
;MEKEKIAAITAIIVLIPATILALYVYQNTMSLENEKKEILSTISKDSTFYLFRVSSDINILLHLLEQNATVDVIRYKAEAIGYNAYTLSLFAHILYDHTGEQKYFKLQSAFSGLFNFMFDVITDEPSKIKSELIKNNETFSEISHVLREMATYRDLMKIPEDLVEELYNAVGRLSK
;
A
#
# COMPACT_ATOMS: atom_id res chain seq x y z
N MET A 1 13.68 -54.52 -36.10
CA MET A 1 12.44 -54.96 -35.42
C MET A 1 12.55 -55.08 -33.90
N GLU A 2 13.48 -55.87 -33.33
CA GLU A 2 13.54 -56.05 -31.86
C GLU A 2 14.13 -54.83 -31.12
N LYS A 3 15.19 -54.21 -31.65
CA LYS A 3 15.78 -52.97 -31.12
C LYS A 3 14.83 -51.77 -31.17
N GLU A 4 14.01 -51.67 -32.21
CA GLU A 4 13.00 -50.60 -32.37
C GLU A 4 11.86 -50.76 -31.35
N LYS A 5 11.44 -52.00 -31.07
CA LYS A 5 10.46 -52.30 -30.01
C LYS A 5 11.00 -51.95 -28.63
N ILE A 6 12.26 -52.31 -28.34
CA ILE A 6 12.91 -51.96 -27.07
C ILE A 6 13.01 -50.44 -26.93
N ALA A 7 13.47 -49.73 -27.97
CA ALA A 7 13.55 -48.27 -27.96
C ALA A 7 12.17 -47.60 -27.76
N ALA A 8 11.12 -48.11 -28.41
CA ALA A 8 9.76 -47.61 -28.24
C ALA A 8 9.22 -47.85 -26.83
N ILE A 9 9.48 -49.02 -26.24
CA ILE A 9 9.09 -49.34 -24.85
C ILE A 9 9.83 -48.44 -23.88
N THR A 10 11.15 -48.28 -24.04
CA THR A 10 11.95 -47.37 -23.21
C THR A 10 11.46 -45.93 -23.32
N ALA A 11 11.12 -45.47 -24.53
CA ALA A 11 10.57 -44.13 -24.74
C ALA A 11 9.24 -43.94 -23.99
N ILE A 12 8.32 -44.91 -24.05
CA ILE A 12 7.04 -44.85 -23.33
C ILE A 12 7.25 -44.85 -21.82
N ILE A 13 8.16 -45.70 -21.31
CA ILE A 13 8.48 -45.78 -19.88
C ILE A 13 9.06 -44.46 -19.35
N VAL A 14 9.78 -43.70 -20.16
CA VAL A 14 10.31 -42.37 -19.77
C VAL A 14 9.24 -41.28 -19.94
N LEU A 15 8.42 -41.35 -20.98
CA LEU A 15 7.43 -40.32 -21.30
C LEU A 15 6.32 -40.24 -20.24
N ILE A 16 5.89 -41.39 -19.70
CA ILE A 16 4.79 -41.44 -18.72
C ILE A 16 5.18 -40.70 -17.42
N PRO A 17 6.30 -41.03 -16.74
CA PRO A 17 6.75 -40.28 -15.55
C PRO A 17 7.04 -38.81 -15.84
N ALA A 18 7.63 -38.49 -17.00
CA ALA A 18 7.91 -37.11 -17.37
C ALA A 18 6.62 -36.28 -17.52
N THR A 19 5.58 -36.87 -18.11
CA THR A 19 4.27 -36.21 -18.28
C THR A 19 3.58 -36.03 -16.93
N ILE A 20 3.61 -37.04 -16.06
CA ILE A 20 3.04 -36.95 -14.71
C ILE A 20 3.75 -35.86 -13.90
N LEU A 21 5.08 -35.81 -13.95
CA LEU A 21 5.88 -34.79 -13.28
C LEU A 21 5.57 -33.39 -13.82
N ALA A 22 5.46 -33.24 -15.15
CA ALA A 22 5.11 -31.97 -15.78
C ALA A 22 3.72 -31.48 -15.36
N LEU A 23 2.72 -32.38 -15.32
CA LEU A 23 1.37 -32.06 -14.85
C LEU A 23 1.35 -31.67 -13.37
N TYR A 24 2.10 -32.39 -12.53
CA TYR A 24 2.22 -32.07 -11.11
C TYR A 24 2.87 -30.70 -10.88
N VAL A 25 3.99 -30.42 -11.55
CA VAL A 25 4.67 -29.10 -11.49
C VAL A 25 3.73 -28.00 -11.97
N TYR A 26 3.04 -28.20 -13.10
CA TYR A 26 2.11 -27.22 -13.65
C TYR A 26 0.96 -26.91 -12.68
N GLN A 27 0.32 -27.94 -12.11
CA GLN A 27 -0.75 -27.76 -11.14
C GLN A 27 -0.27 -27.02 -9.88
N ASN A 28 0.90 -27.39 -9.37
CA ASN A 28 1.46 -26.76 -8.18
C ASN A 28 1.81 -25.28 -8.43
N THR A 29 2.46 -24.97 -9.56
CA THR A 29 2.76 -23.59 -9.94
C THR A 29 1.49 -22.76 -10.12
N MET A 30 0.47 -23.31 -10.78
CA MET A 30 -0.81 -22.62 -10.96
C MET A 30 -1.52 -22.36 -9.62
N SER A 31 -1.47 -23.32 -8.69
CA SER A 31 -2.01 -23.15 -7.33
C SER A 31 -1.31 -22.01 -6.58
N LEU A 32 0.03 -21.97 -6.63
CA LEU A 32 0.82 -20.93 -5.98
C LEU A 32 0.55 -19.53 -6.57
N GLU A 33 0.40 -19.42 -7.89
CA GLU A 33 0.05 -18.15 -8.54
C GLU A 33 -1.36 -17.67 -8.17
N ASN A 34 -2.31 -18.60 -8.00
CA ASN A 34 -3.66 -18.25 -7.54
C ASN A 34 -3.65 -17.78 -6.07
N GLU A 35 -2.95 -18.49 -5.19
CA GLU A 35 -2.79 -18.12 -3.78
C GLU A 35 -2.12 -16.75 -3.65
N LYS A 36 -1.06 -16.49 -4.42
CA LYS A 36 -0.42 -15.18 -4.50
C LYS A 36 -1.41 -14.08 -4.91
N LYS A 37 -2.22 -14.31 -5.96
CA LYS A 37 -3.23 -13.33 -6.40
C LYS A 37 -4.27 -13.05 -5.32
N GLU A 38 -4.71 -14.08 -4.59
CA GLU A 38 -5.67 -13.93 -3.49
C GLU A 38 -5.09 -13.12 -2.33
N ILE A 39 -3.84 -13.38 -1.95
CA ILE A 39 -3.12 -12.61 -0.92
C ILE A 39 -3.00 -11.14 -1.34
N LEU A 40 -2.54 -10.87 -2.56
CA LEU A 40 -2.39 -9.49 -3.05
C LEU A 40 -3.74 -8.77 -3.14
N SER A 41 -4.80 -9.46 -3.57
CA SER A 41 -6.16 -8.91 -3.57
C SER A 41 -6.65 -8.58 -2.16
N THR A 42 -6.31 -9.42 -1.17
CA THR A 42 -6.67 -9.21 0.23
C THR A 42 -5.96 -7.99 0.79
N ILE A 43 -4.63 -7.89 0.63
CA ILE A 43 -3.84 -6.70 1.00
C ILE A 43 -4.42 -5.43 0.38
N SER A 44 -4.73 -5.50 -0.92
CA SER A 44 -5.29 -4.38 -1.65
C SER A 44 -6.65 -3.92 -1.09
N LYS A 45 -7.52 -4.85 -0.71
CA LYS A 45 -8.83 -4.53 -0.09
C LYS A 45 -8.67 -4.01 1.33
N ASP A 46 -7.82 -4.64 2.14
CA ASP A 46 -7.58 -4.25 3.54
C ASP A 46 -6.99 -2.85 3.66
N SER A 47 -6.22 -2.41 2.67
CA SER A 47 -5.69 -1.05 2.61
C SER A 47 -6.78 0.02 2.68
N THR A 48 -7.99 -0.25 2.18
CA THR A 48 -9.15 0.65 2.23
C THR A 48 -9.46 1.13 3.65
N PHE A 49 -9.38 0.23 4.62
CA PHE A 49 -9.64 0.56 6.02
C PHE A 49 -8.65 1.62 6.53
N TYR A 50 -7.37 1.49 6.14
CA TYR A 50 -6.33 2.44 6.51
C TYR A 50 -6.47 3.76 5.76
N LEU A 51 -6.89 3.76 4.49
CA LEU A 51 -7.21 5.00 3.76
C LEU A 51 -8.27 5.82 4.49
N PHE A 52 -9.37 5.17 4.91
CA PHE A 52 -10.41 5.81 5.71
C PHE A 52 -9.89 6.32 7.05
N ARG A 53 -9.07 5.53 7.75
CA ARG A 53 -8.49 5.94 9.03
C ARG A 53 -7.61 7.18 8.88
N VAL A 54 -6.67 7.18 7.93
CA VAL A 54 -5.80 8.34 7.70
C VAL A 54 -6.61 9.58 7.33
N SER A 55 -7.55 9.48 6.39
CA SER A 55 -8.45 10.59 6.05
C SER A 55 -9.21 11.10 7.27
N SER A 56 -9.83 10.22 8.04
CA SER A 56 -10.57 10.59 9.26
C SER A 56 -9.67 11.22 10.31
N ASP A 57 -8.49 10.66 10.55
CA ASP A 57 -7.54 11.16 11.54
C ASP A 57 -6.98 12.52 11.15
N ILE A 58 -6.74 12.78 9.86
CA ILE A 58 -6.37 14.11 9.37
C ILE A 58 -7.49 15.12 9.64
N ASN A 59 -8.76 14.78 9.35
CA ASN A 59 -9.87 15.70 9.64
C ASN A 59 -9.99 15.99 11.15
N ILE A 60 -9.77 14.99 11.99
CA ILE A 60 -9.74 15.18 13.45
C ILE A 60 -8.56 16.07 13.84
N LEU A 61 -7.37 15.87 13.26
CA LEU A 61 -6.20 16.71 13.51
C LEU A 61 -6.49 18.17 13.17
N LEU A 62 -7.05 18.44 11.99
CA LEU A 62 -7.44 19.79 11.56
C LEU A 62 -8.41 20.43 12.57
N HIS A 63 -9.44 19.70 12.98
CA HIS A 63 -10.38 20.17 13.99
C HIS A 63 -9.70 20.47 15.34
N LEU A 64 -8.78 19.62 15.80
CA LEU A 64 -8.03 19.83 17.04
C LEU A 64 -7.13 21.06 16.97
N LEU A 65 -6.54 21.34 15.80
CA LEU A 65 -5.73 22.54 15.57
C LEU A 65 -6.61 23.80 15.61
N GLU A 66 -7.78 23.78 14.97
CA GLU A 66 -8.76 24.89 15.00
C GLU A 66 -9.25 25.19 16.42
N GLN A 67 -9.51 24.16 17.23
CA GLN A 67 -9.93 24.30 18.62
C GLN A 67 -8.76 24.61 19.57
N ASN A 68 -7.54 24.78 19.06
CA ASN A 68 -6.33 25.00 19.83
C ASN A 68 -6.13 23.97 20.96
N ALA A 69 -6.43 22.69 20.68
CA ALA A 69 -6.31 21.59 21.62
C ALA A 69 -4.88 21.46 22.18
N THR A 70 -4.68 20.75 23.29
CA THR A 70 -3.35 20.61 23.88
C THR A 70 -2.37 19.90 22.93
N VAL A 71 -1.08 20.22 23.05
CA VAL A 71 -0.03 19.63 22.20
C VAL A 71 -0.02 18.10 22.30
N ASP A 72 -0.29 17.53 23.48
CA ASP A 72 -0.30 16.09 23.67
C ASP A 72 -1.41 15.39 22.87
N VAL A 73 -2.61 15.99 22.80
CA VAL A 73 -3.73 15.45 22.02
C VAL A 73 -3.43 15.53 20.52
N ILE A 74 -2.82 16.64 20.07
CA ILE A 74 -2.38 16.83 18.69
C ILE A 74 -1.30 15.81 18.33
N ARG A 75 -0.30 15.62 19.19
CA ARG A 75 0.78 14.65 19.00
C ARG A 75 0.23 13.24 18.87
N TYR A 76 -0.67 12.83 19.78
CA TYR A 76 -1.31 11.51 19.71
C TYR A 76 -2.04 11.28 18.38
N LYS A 77 -2.74 12.31 17.88
CA LYS A 77 -3.45 12.20 16.60
C LYS A 77 -2.49 12.17 15.40
N ALA A 78 -1.46 13.00 15.39
CA ALA A 78 -0.41 12.99 14.37
C ALA A 78 0.35 11.65 14.32
N GLU A 79 0.63 11.06 15.48
CA GLU A 79 1.23 9.73 15.58
C GLU A 79 0.33 8.64 14.97
N ALA A 80 -0.98 8.68 15.24
CA ALA A 80 -1.94 7.77 14.62
C ALA A 80 -1.98 7.89 13.08
N ILE A 81 -1.92 9.12 12.55
CA ILE A 81 -1.79 9.36 11.10
C ILE A 81 -0.51 8.72 10.59
N GLY A 82 0.62 8.96 11.26
CA GLY A 82 1.93 8.41 10.91
C GLY A 82 1.91 6.87 10.82
N TYR A 83 1.46 6.17 11.85
CA TYR A 83 1.46 4.69 11.83
C TYR A 83 0.52 4.09 10.77
N ASN A 84 -0.65 4.69 10.57
CA ASN A 84 -1.57 4.23 9.52
C ASN A 84 -0.99 4.50 8.11
N ALA A 85 -0.33 5.65 7.92
CA ALA A 85 0.40 5.94 6.68
C ALA A 85 1.55 4.95 6.46
N TYR A 86 2.34 4.65 7.48
CA TYR A 86 3.40 3.63 7.38
C TYR A 86 2.84 2.26 6.96
N THR A 87 1.71 1.85 7.54
CA THR A 87 1.05 0.59 7.15
C THR A 87 0.63 0.58 5.68
N LEU A 88 0.03 1.68 5.20
CA LEU A 88 -0.31 1.84 3.78
C LEU A 88 0.93 1.81 2.88
N SER A 89 2.05 2.39 3.32
CA SER A 89 3.31 2.32 2.60
C SER A 89 3.81 0.90 2.45
N LEU A 90 3.69 0.07 3.49
CA LEU A 90 4.07 -1.35 3.43
C LEU A 90 3.18 -2.13 2.46
N PHE A 91 1.86 -1.90 2.48
CA PHE A 91 0.95 -2.53 1.53
C PHE A 91 1.26 -2.14 0.08
N ALA A 92 1.51 -0.85 -0.17
CA ALA A 92 1.89 -0.37 -1.49
C ALA A 92 3.23 -0.94 -1.95
N HIS A 93 4.21 -1.07 -1.04
CA HIS A 93 5.50 -1.70 -1.35
C HIS A 93 5.34 -3.18 -1.73
N ILE A 94 4.56 -3.96 -0.97
CA ILE A 94 4.30 -5.37 -1.29
C ILE A 94 3.63 -5.51 -2.67
N LEU A 95 2.68 -4.63 -2.98
CA LEU A 95 2.02 -4.62 -4.29
C LEU A 95 3.02 -4.26 -5.41
N TYR A 96 3.89 -3.28 -5.18
CA TYR A 96 4.94 -2.92 -6.14
C TYR A 96 5.91 -4.08 -6.40
N ASP A 97 6.43 -4.71 -5.34
CA ASP A 97 7.40 -5.80 -5.44
C ASP A 97 6.87 -7.00 -6.24
N HIS A 98 5.55 -7.23 -6.20
CA HIS A 98 4.92 -8.37 -6.86
C HIS A 98 4.25 -8.07 -8.20
N THR A 99 3.99 -6.81 -8.53
CA THR A 99 3.33 -6.40 -9.79
C THR A 99 4.23 -5.56 -10.70
N GLY A 100 5.19 -4.82 -10.14
CA GLY A 100 6.02 -3.85 -10.85
C GLY A 100 5.29 -2.58 -11.29
N GLU A 101 4.01 -2.40 -10.96
CA GLU A 101 3.23 -1.24 -11.41
C GLU A 101 3.66 0.04 -10.68
N GLN A 102 4.04 1.08 -11.45
CA GLN A 102 4.58 2.34 -10.92
C GLN A 102 3.62 3.08 -9.99
N LYS A 103 2.30 2.90 -10.14
CA LYS A 103 1.32 3.51 -9.25
C LYS A 103 1.53 3.09 -7.78
N TYR A 104 1.93 1.84 -7.53
CA TYR A 104 2.18 1.38 -6.16
C TYR A 104 3.48 1.96 -5.59
N PHE A 105 4.51 2.19 -6.42
CA PHE A 105 5.71 2.89 -6.00
C PHE A 105 5.41 4.36 -5.60
N LYS A 106 4.56 5.05 -6.37
CA LYS A 106 4.09 6.40 -6.03
C LYS A 106 3.30 6.42 -4.72
N LEU A 107 2.37 5.47 -4.55
CA LEU A 107 1.62 5.32 -3.29
C LEU A 107 2.55 5.05 -2.09
N GLN A 108 3.49 4.11 -2.23
CA GLN A 108 4.51 3.86 -1.21
C GLN A 108 5.24 5.15 -0.83
N SER A 109 5.70 5.90 -1.84
CA SER A 109 6.45 7.13 -1.63
C SER A 109 5.60 8.21 -0.94
N ALA A 110 4.33 8.36 -1.35
CA ALA A 110 3.39 9.30 -0.71
C ALA A 110 3.13 8.92 0.76
N PHE A 111 2.84 7.66 1.04
CA PHE A 111 2.57 7.23 2.41
C PHE A 111 3.82 7.28 3.31
N SER A 112 4.99 6.93 2.78
CA SER A 112 6.26 7.14 3.46
C SER A 112 6.53 8.62 3.74
N GLY A 113 6.25 9.50 2.78
CA GLY A 113 6.39 10.95 2.94
C GLY A 113 5.50 11.50 4.06
N LEU A 114 4.23 11.09 4.10
CA LEU A 114 3.31 11.47 5.17
C LEU A 114 3.75 10.93 6.54
N PHE A 115 4.20 9.67 6.62
CA PHE A 115 4.76 9.10 7.83
C PHE A 115 5.98 9.91 8.33
N ASN A 116 6.95 10.14 7.44
CA ASN A 116 8.17 10.87 7.78
C ASN A 116 7.86 12.29 8.25
N PHE A 117 6.97 13.00 7.55
CA PHE A 117 6.55 14.34 7.94
C PHE A 117 5.92 14.35 9.35
N MET A 118 4.98 13.44 9.63
CA MET A 118 4.34 13.37 10.94
C MET A 118 5.35 13.14 12.05
N PHE A 119 6.26 12.18 11.86
CA PHE A 119 7.27 11.86 12.87
C PHE A 119 8.29 12.98 13.04
N ASP A 120 8.74 13.62 11.96
CA ASP A 120 9.66 14.74 12.02
C ASP A 120 9.06 15.93 12.79
N VAL A 121 7.78 16.24 12.58
CA VAL A 121 7.09 17.31 13.32
C VAL A 121 6.88 16.95 14.79
N ILE A 122 6.39 15.75 15.12
CA ILE A 122 6.06 15.43 16.53
C ILE A 122 7.28 15.24 17.43
N THR A 123 8.45 15.00 16.84
CA THR A 123 9.74 14.92 17.55
C THR A 123 10.35 16.28 17.88
N ASP A 124 9.80 17.38 17.34
CA ASP A 124 10.25 18.73 17.68
C ASP A 124 9.88 19.16 19.11
N GLU A 125 10.42 20.30 19.50
CA GLU A 125 10.00 21.01 20.72
C GLU A 125 8.47 21.22 20.73
N PRO A 126 7.77 20.95 21.84
CA PRO A 126 6.31 21.05 21.93
C PRO A 126 5.71 22.37 21.45
N SER A 127 6.45 23.48 21.60
CA SER A 127 6.04 24.82 21.16
C SER A 127 5.97 24.99 19.64
N LYS A 128 6.68 24.16 18.86
CA LYS A 128 6.76 24.24 17.38
C LYS A 128 5.77 23.33 16.67
N ILE A 129 5.37 22.21 17.30
CA ILE A 129 4.51 21.19 16.71
C ILE A 129 3.24 21.80 16.08
N LYS A 130 2.53 22.64 16.82
CA LYS A 130 1.28 23.25 16.33
C LYS A 130 1.50 24.14 15.13
N SER A 131 2.51 25.01 15.15
CA SER A 131 2.76 25.95 14.05
C SER A 131 3.15 25.21 12.77
N GLU A 132 3.95 24.15 12.87
CA GLU A 132 4.35 23.33 11.71
C GLU A 132 3.15 22.59 11.10
N LEU A 133 2.26 22.04 11.93
CA LEU A 133 1.05 21.40 11.43
C LEU A 133 0.08 22.42 10.80
N ILE A 134 -0.11 23.58 11.43
CA ILE A 134 -1.01 24.64 10.93
C ILE A 134 -0.56 25.16 9.56
N LYS A 135 0.75 25.33 9.36
CA LYS A 135 1.34 25.75 8.08
C LYS A 135 0.91 24.84 6.90
N ASN A 136 0.57 23.59 7.18
CA ASN A 136 0.22 22.58 6.18
C ASN A 136 -1.29 22.24 6.17
N ASN A 137 -2.15 23.04 6.81
CA ASN A 137 -3.59 22.74 6.94
C ASN A 137 -4.30 22.53 5.59
N GLU A 138 -4.02 23.37 4.60
CA GLU A 138 -4.60 23.24 3.25
C GLU A 138 -4.18 21.92 2.59
N THR A 139 -2.87 21.62 2.62
CA THR A 139 -2.31 20.37 2.12
C THR A 139 -2.92 19.15 2.82
N PHE A 140 -3.14 19.21 4.13
CA PHE A 140 -3.82 18.15 4.87
C PHE A 140 -5.28 17.98 4.44
N SER A 141 -5.99 19.07 4.21
CA SER A 141 -7.37 19.02 3.70
C SER A 141 -7.43 18.32 2.34
N GLU A 142 -6.50 18.66 1.44
CA GLU A 142 -6.38 18.03 0.12
C GLU A 142 -6.05 16.53 0.24
N ILE A 143 -5.04 16.15 1.03
CA ILE A 143 -4.69 14.75 1.29
C ILE A 143 -5.90 13.98 1.82
N SER A 144 -6.60 14.55 2.81
CA SER A 144 -7.79 13.95 3.42
C SER A 144 -8.89 13.69 2.39
N HIS A 145 -9.12 14.64 1.47
CA HIS A 145 -10.10 14.51 0.40
C HIS A 145 -9.71 13.41 -0.58
N VAL A 146 -8.47 13.43 -1.09
CA VAL A 146 -7.99 12.42 -2.04
C VAL A 146 -8.06 11.02 -1.45
N LEU A 147 -7.63 10.84 -0.20
CA LEU A 147 -7.70 9.54 0.49
C LEU A 147 -9.14 9.06 0.69
N ARG A 148 -10.07 9.98 0.96
CA ARG A 148 -11.50 9.65 1.09
C ARG A 148 -12.06 9.18 -0.26
N GLU A 149 -11.69 9.83 -1.35
CA GLU A 149 -12.11 9.44 -2.69
C GLU A 149 -11.52 8.08 -3.09
N MET A 150 -10.21 7.88 -2.88
CA MET A 150 -9.54 6.59 -3.07
C MET A 150 -10.24 5.45 -2.31
N ALA A 151 -10.67 5.71 -1.07
CA ALA A 151 -11.34 4.70 -0.25
C ALA A 151 -12.70 4.26 -0.80
N THR A 152 -13.33 5.03 -1.69
CA THR A 152 -14.60 4.64 -2.34
C THR A 152 -14.46 3.45 -3.31
N TYR A 153 -13.25 3.22 -3.84
CA TYR A 153 -12.94 2.10 -4.74
C TYR A 153 -12.87 0.75 -4.01
N ARG A 154 -12.71 0.77 -2.67
CA ARG A 154 -12.64 -0.40 -1.77
C ARG A 154 -11.53 -1.42 -2.08
N ASP A 155 -10.58 -1.02 -2.91
CA ASP A 155 -9.55 -1.89 -3.45
C ASP A 155 -8.44 -1.01 -4.07
N LEU A 156 -7.23 -1.05 -3.50
CA LEU A 156 -6.10 -0.22 -3.97
C LEU A 156 -5.76 -0.46 -5.44
N MET A 157 -5.90 -1.70 -5.90
CA MET A 157 -5.66 -2.11 -7.29
C MET A 157 -6.61 -1.42 -8.28
N LYS A 158 -7.78 -0.95 -7.81
CA LYS A 158 -8.81 -0.29 -8.63
C LYS A 158 -8.71 1.23 -8.62
N ILE A 159 -7.84 1.81 -7.79
CA ILE A 159 -7.66 3.26 -7.74
C ILE A 159 -7.03 3.71 -9.07
N PRO A 160 -7.63 4.70 -9.75
CA PRO A 160 -7.07 5.23 -10.98
C PRO A 160 -5.79 6.04 -10.74
N GLU A 161 -4.91 6.08 -11.74
CA GLU A 161 -3.56 6.63 -11.60
C GLU A 161 -3.52 8.14 -11.36
N ASP A 162 -4.55 8.86 -11.81
CA ASP A 162 -4.73 10.29 -11.57
C ASP A 162 -4.87 10.60 -10.07
N LEU A 163 -5.70 9.85 -9.34
CA LEU A 163 -5.82 10.00 -7.89
C LEU A 163 -4.51 9.69 -7.17
N VAL A 164 -3.78 8.66 -7.65
CA VAL A 164 -2.45 8.32 -7.09
C VAL A 164 -1.48 9.49 -7.27
N GLU A 165 -1.49 10.11 -8.45
CA GLU A 165 -0.66 11.27 -8.77
C GLU A 165 -1.05 12.49 -7.93
N GLU A 166 -2.34 12.75 -7.75
CA GLU A 166 -2.85 13.81 -6.89
C GLU A 166 -2.37 13.65 -5.44
N LEU A 167 -2.49 12.43 -4.88
CA LEU A 167 -1.99 12.15 -3.53
C LEU A 167 -0.49 12.36 -3.43
N TYR A 168 0.27 11.84 -4.40
CA TYR A 168 1.72 11.95 -4.43
C TYR A 168 2.17 13.42 -4.44
N ASN A 169 1.54 14.25 -5.27
CA ASN A 169 1.82 15.67 -5.37
C ASN A 169 1.33 16.46 -4.15
N ALA A 170 0.21 16.09 -3.53
CA ALA A 170 -0.26 16.70 -2.29
C ALA A 170 0.71 16.43 -1.14
N VAL A 171 1.12 15.18 -0.93
CA VAL A 171 2.14 14.85 0.09
C VAL A 171 3.47 15.55 -0.20
N GLY A 172 3.90 15.61 -1.47
CA GLY A 172 5.14 16.27 -1.85
C GLY A 172 5.21 17.78 -1.54
N ARG A 173 4.06 18.41 -1.27
CA ARG A 173 3.97 19.81 -0.84
C ARG A 173 4.08 20.00 0.67
N LEU A 174 4.04 18.92 1.46
CA LEU A 174 4.28 19.02 2.90
C LEU A 174 5.68 19.58 3.14
N SER A 175 5.76 20.63 3.94
CA SER A 175 7.03 21.30 4.24
C SER A 175 7.11 21.64 5.71
N LYS A 176 8.29 21.41 6.28
CA LYS A 176 8.70 21.91 7.58
C LYS A 176 9.38 23.26 7.35
#